data_AF-A0A541BX38-F1
#
_entry.id   AF-A0A541BX38-F1
#
_cell.length_a   1.000
_cell.length_b   1.000
_cell.length_c   1.000
_cell.angle_alpha   90.00
_cell.angle_beta   90.00
_cell.angle_gamma   90.00
#
_symmetry.space_group_name_H-M   'P 1'
#
loop_
_entity.id
_entity.type
_entity.pdbx_description
1 polymer ?
#
loop_
_entity_poly.entity_id
_entity_poly.type
_entity_poly.pdbx_seq_one_letter_code
_entity_poly.pdbx_strand_id
1 'polypeptide(L)'
;MRLRRWMLGAGVAGAIAAPAFACDPEEMNAHLTAVCEAALAEPAALLDALRGHATETERAAITRGLAAAREACAHGDPLIGAREAARLARLAGRLEARAGVAAPIWPAQEAAR
;
A
#
# COMPACT_ATOMS: atom_id res chain seq x y z
N MET A 1 -29.04 -49.89 -16.06
CA MET A 1 -28.85 -50.44 -14.70
C MET A 1 -27.35 -50.63 -14.46
N ARG A 2 -26.82 -50.10 -13.33
CA ARG A 2 -25.69 -50.62 -12.51
C ARG A 2 -24.31 -50.77 -13.20
N LEU A 3 -23.15 -50.33 -12.70
CA LEU A 3 -22.70 -49.83 -11.39
C LEU A 3 -21.58 -48.80 -11.63
N ARG A 4 -21.74 -47.56 -11.16
CA ARG A 4 -20.61 -46.63 -10.99
C ARG A 4 -19.97 -46.91 -9.64
N ARG A 5 -18.84 -47.61 -9.72
CA ARG A 5 -18.00 -48.04 -8.62
C ARG A 5 -17.39 -46.82 -7.94
N TRP A 6 -17.86 -46.58 -6.72
CA TRP A 6 -17.27 -45.65 -5.78
C TRP A 6 -15.85 -46.13 -5.48
N MET A 7 -14.84 -45.32 -5.78
CA MET A 7 -13.55 -45.40 -5.12
C MET A 7 -13.35 -44.10 -4.37
N LEU A 8 -13.67 -44.18 -3.08
CA LEU A 8 -13.06 -43.40 -2.03
C LEU A 8 -11.54 -43.55 -2.16
N GLY A 9 -10.87 -42.52 -2.69
CA GLY A 9 -9.45 -42.32 -2.50
C GLY A 9 -9.27 -41.32 -1.36
N ALA A 10 -9.13 -41.83 -0.14
CA ALA A 10 -8.74 -41.05 1.03
C ALA A 10 -7.33 -40.48 0.80
N GLY A 11 -7.26 -39.25 0.31
CA GLY A 11 -6.02 -38.50 0.12
C GLY A 11 -5.92 -37.35 1.11
N VAL A 12 -5.84 -37.65 2.41
CA VAL A 12 -5.40 -36.68 3.43
C VAL A 12 -4.39 -37.37 4.34
N ALA A 13 -3.28 -37.82 3.75
CA ALA A 13 -2.11 -38.25 4.50
C ALA A 13 -0.95 -37.41 3.99
N GLY A 14 -0.51 -36.46 4.82
CA GLY A 14 0.55 -35.52 4.49
C GLY A 14 0.10 -34.07 4.46
N ALA A 15 -0.70 -33.63 5.45
CA ALA A 15 -0.50 -32.28 5.94
C ALA A 15 0.91 -32.28 6.55
N ILE A 16 1.90 -31.95 5.72
CA ILE A 16 3.20 -31.51 6.22
C ILE A 16 2.81 -30.31 7.06
N ALA A 17 2.79 -30.48 8.38
CA ALA A 17 2.85 -29.35 9.28
C ALA A 17 4.20 -28.72 8.95
N ALA A 18 4.20 -27.79 7.98
CA ALA A 18 5.29 -26.85 7.86
C ALA A 18 5.49 -26.35 9.28
N PRO A 19 6.71 -26.47 9.85
CA PRO A 19 6.94 -25.87 11.15
C PRO A 19 6.41 -24.46 11.02
N ALA A 20 5.47 -24.10 11.89
CA ALA A 20 5.26 -22.71 12.20
C ALA A 20 6.59 -22.28 12.82
N PHE A 21 7.57 -21.96 11.96
CA PHE A 21 8.52 -20.92 12.25
C PHE A 21 7.61 -19.79 12.67
N ALA A 22 7.49 -19.59 13.97
CA ALA A 22 7.02 -18.33 14.48
C ALA A 22 7.93 -17.34 13.77
N CYS A 23 7.41 -16.65 12.75
CA CYS A 23 8.07 -15.49 12.21
C CYS A 23 8.38 -14.67 13.46
N ASP A 24 9.67 -14.53 13.75
CA ASP A 24 10.13 -13.82 14.93
C ASP A 24 9.34 -12.51 14.99
N PRO A 25 8.52 -12.29 16.03
CA PRO A 25 7.52 -11.23 15.99
C PRO A 25 8.20 -9.86 15.90
N GLU A 26 9.41 -9.73 16.44
CA GLU A 26 10.26 -8.56 16.24
C GLU A 26 10.72 -8.40 14.77
N GLU A 27 11.24 -9.44 14.12
CA GLU A 27 11.63 -9.40 12.70
C GLU A 27 10.43 -9.11 11.78
N MET A 28 9.28 -9.72 12.04
CA MET A 28 8.06 -9.47 11.28
C MET A 28 7.58 -8.03 11.45
N ASN A 29 7.60 -7.50 12.68
CA ASN A 29 7.24 -6.10 12.92
C ASN A 29 8.22 -5.15 12.24
N ALA A 30 9.53 -5.42 12.31
CA ALA A 30 10.56 -4.64 11.61
C ALA A 30 10.35 -4.64 10.10
N HIS A 31 10.00 -5.80 9.52
CA HIS A 31 9.70 -5.90 8.09
C HIS A 31 8.45 -5.09 7.71
N LEU A 32 7.38 -5.17 8.50
CA LEU A 32 6.15 -4.40 8.26
C LEU A 32 6.39 -2.89 8.39
N THR A 33 7.18 -2.45 9.37
CA THR A 33 7.60 -1.05 9.49
C THR A 33 8.36 -0.60 8.25
N ALA A 34 9.34 -1.37 7.76
CA ALA A 34 10.10 -1.03 6.57
C ALA A 34 9.22 -0.91 5.31
N VAL A 35 8.25 -1.82 5.14
CA VAL A 35 7.27 -1.74 4.03
C VAL A 35 6.41 -0.48 4.16
N CYS A 36 5.96 -0.15 5.38
CA CYS A 36 5.17 1.04 5.65
C CYS A 36 5.95 2.33 5.35
N GLU A 37 7.20 2.41 5.75
CA GLU A 37 8.08 3.55 5.47
C GLU A 37 8.35 3.71 3.97
N ALA A 38 8.64 2.61 3.26
CA ALA A 38 8.84 2.61 1.82
C ALA A 38 7.59 3.12 1.07
N ALA A 39 6.40 2.69 1.50
CA ALA A 39 5.13 3.13 0.92
C ALA A 39 4.84 4.63 1.15
N LEU A 40 5.43 5.23 2.19
CA LEU A 40 5.26 6.67 2.48
C LEU A 40 6.30 7.56 1.80
N ALA A 41 7.46 7.03 1.44
CA ALA A 41 8.56 7.81 0.89
C ALA A 41 8.17 8.54 -0.41
N GLU A 42 7.55 7.82 -1.35
CA GLU A 42 7.16 8.39 -2.65
C GLU A 42 6.05 9.45 -2.54
N PRO A 43 4.91 9.20 -1.85
CA PRO A 43 3.91 10.24 -1.62
C PRO A 43 4.45 11.47 -0.89
N ALA A 44 5.37 11.30 0.06
CA ALA A 44 5.98 12.41 0.79
C ALA A 44 6.83 13.30 -0.13
N ALA A 45 7.67 12.69 -0.99
CA ALA A 45 8.49 13.43 -1.94
C ALA A 45 7.62 14.19 -2.97
N LEU A 46 6.58 13.53 -3.50
CA LEU A 46 5.65 14.15 -4.45
C LEU A 46 4.91 15.34 -3.82
N LEU A 47 4.41 15.19 -2.60
CA LEU A 47 3.70 16.28 -1.90
C LEU A 47 4.60 17.47 -1.57
N ASP A 48 5.89 17.26 -1.31
CA ASP A 48 6.83 18.35 -1.11
C ASP A 48 7.11 19.10 -2.42
N ALA A 49 7.27 18.39 -3.54
CA ALA A 49 7.41 19.00 -4.87
C ALA A 49 6.17 19.84 -5.27
N LEU A 50 4.98 19.42 -4.84
CA LEU A 50 3.70 20.09 -5.14
C LEU A 50 3.31 21.18 -4.12
N ARG A 51 4.14 21.45 -3.11
CA ARG A 51 3.80 22.33 -1.98
C ARG A 51 3.41 23.75 -2.39
N GLY A 52 3.96 24.25 -3.51
CA GLY A 52 3.62 25.55 -4.09
C GLY A 52 2.18 25.64 -4.65
N HIS A 53 1.57 24.50 -4.97
CA HIS A 53 0.21 24.42 -5.53
C HIS A 53 -0.86 24.12 -4.46
N ALA A 54 -0.43 23.82 -3.23
CA ALA A 54 -1.30 23.55 -2.10
C ALA A 54 -1.78 24.86 -1.45
N THR A 55 -3.06 24.89 -1.08
CA THR A 55 -3.63 25.91 -0.17
C THR A 55 -3.07 25.74 1.24
N GLU A 56 -3.25 26.74 2.09
CA GLU A 56 -2.81 26.65 3.48
C GLU A 56 -3.47 25.49 4.25
N THR A 57 -4.78 25.29 4.05
CA THR A 57 -5.51 24.16 4.62
C THR A 57 -4.97 22.81 4.14
N GLU A 58 -4.62 22.69 2.86
CA GLU A 58 -4.01 21.48 2.30
C GLU A 58 -2.61 21.25 2.84
N ARG A 59 -1.77 22.30 2.98
CA ARG A 59 -0.44 22.20 3.59
C ARG A 59 -0.50 21.71 5.04
N ALA A 60 -1.46 22.23 5.81
CA ALA A 60 -1.69 21.77 7.17
C ALA A 60 -2.17 20.31 7.21
N ALA A 61 -3.02 19.90 6.26
CA ALA A 61 -3.48 18.51 6.13
C ALA A 61 -2.35 17.55 5.73
N ILE A 62 -1.47 17.94 4.81
CA ILE A 62 -0.28 17.18 4.41
C ILE A 62 0.62 16.95 5.61
N THR A 63 0.92 18.03 6.36
CA THR A 63 1.82 17.97 7.51
C THR A 63 1.26 17.01 8.58
N ARG A 64 -0.02 17.13 8.91
CA ARG A 64 -0.67 16.23 9.87
C ARG A 64 -0.74 14.78 9.38
N GLY A 65 -1.09 14.57 8.11
CA GLY A 65 -1.19 13.23 7.53
C GLY A 65 0.15 12.51 7.49
N LEU A 66 1.23 13.20 7.09
CA LEU A 66 2.57 12.64 7.10
C LEU A 66 3.06 12.30 8.52
N ALA A 67 2.75 13.15 9.50
CA ALA A 67 3.07 12.86 10.90
C ALA A 67 2.30 11.63 11.41
N ALA A 68 0.99 11.55 11.16
CA ALA A 68 0.16 10.42 11.56
C ALA A 68 0.61 9.11 10.89
N ALA A 69 0.97 9.16 9.60
CA ALA A 69 1.42 7.98 8.88
C ALA A 69 2.77 7.46 9.41
N ARG A 70 3.73 8.35 9.69
CA ARG A 70 5.02 7.98 10.28
C ARG A 70 4.86 7.37 11.67
N GLU A 71 4.00 7.96 12.48
CA GLU A 71 3.67 7.45 13.82
C GLU A 71 3.09 6.03 13.74
N ALA A 72 2.15 5.81 12.82
CA ALA A 72 1.54 4.50 12.61
C ALA A 72 2.56 3.44 12.14
N CYS A 73 3.48 3.80 11.23
CA CYS A 73 4.55 2.90 10.81
C CYS A 73 5.52 2.55 11.96
N ALA A 74 5.85 3.53 12.82
CA ALA A 74 6.75 3.34 13.95
C ALA A 74 6.17 2.44 15.05
N HIS A 75 4.84 2.43 15.22
CA HIS A 75 4.14 1.67 16.26
C HIS A 75 3.54 0.34 15.78
N GLY A 76 3.89 -0.10 14.57
CA GLY A 76 3.43 -1.39 14.05
C GLY A 76 1.94 -1.42 13.69
N ASP A 77 1.34 -0.27 13.33
CA ASP A 77 0.01 -0.21 12.74
C ASP A 77 0.08 0.10 11.23
N PRO A 78 0.45 -0.89 10.41
CA PRO A 78 0.58 -0.69 8.96
C PRO A 78 -0.76 -0.38 8.29
N LEU A 79 -1.89 -0.72 8.92
CA LEU A 79 -3.23 -0.45 8.39
C LEU A 79 -3.55 1.05 8.46
N ILE A 80 -3.25 1.70 9.58
CA ILE A 80 -3.38 3.15 9.70
C ILE A 80 -2.38 3.85 8.77
N GLY A 81 -1.11 3.38 8.74
CA GLY A 81 -0.11 3.90 7.82
C GLY A 81 -0.56 3.86 6.35
N ALA A 82 -1.08 2.70 5.90
CA ALA A 82 -1.59 2.53 4.54
C ALA A 82 -2.81 3.42 4.23
N ARG A 83 -3.71 3.62 5.19
CA ARG A 83 -4.88 4.52 5.03
C ARG A 83 -4.44 5.97 4.85
N GLU A 84 -3.49 6.44 5.66
CA GLU A 84 -2.95 7.80 5.53
C GLU A 84 -2.17 7.96 4.22
N ALA A 85 -1.35 6.98 3.83
CA ALA A 85 -0.67 6.97 2.53
C ALA A 85 -1.66 7.11 1.38
N ALA A 86 -2.76 6.35 1.38
CA ALA A 86 -3.78 6.43 0.34
C ALA A 86 -4.55 7.77 0.35
N ARG A 87 -4.74 8.39 1.52
CA ARG A 87 -5.34 9.73 1.63
C ARG A 87 -4.41 10.80 1.05
N LEU A 88 -3.11 10.71 1.38
CA LEU A 88 -2.06 11.59 0.88
C LEU A 88 -1.86 11.46 -0.63
N ALA A 89 -1.84 10.24 -1.18
CA ALA A 89 -1.74 9.99 -2.62
C ALA A 89 -2.92 10.61 -3.39
N ARG A 90 -4.16 10.49 -2.88
CA ARG A 90 -5.33 11.16 -3.49
C ARG A 90 -5.22 12.68 -3.45
N LEU A 91 -4.62 13.24 -2.41
CA LEU A 91 -4.37 14.69 -2.35
C LEU A 91 -3.29 15.09 -3.36
N ALA A 92 -2.21 14.33 -3.46
CA ALA A 92 -1.16 14.54 -4.45
C ALA A 92 -1.74 14.57 -5.87
N GLY A 93 -2.56 13.58 -6.26
CA GLY A 93 -3.21 13.57 -7.58
C GLY A 93 -4.09 14.79 -7.87
N ARG A 94 -4.79 15.34 -6.85
CA ARG A 94 -5.54 16.59 -7.01
C ARG A 94 -4.63 17.79 -7.18
N LEU A 95 -3.50 17.83 -6.49
CA LEU A 95 -2.50 18.89 -6.62
C LEU A 95 -1.79 18.82 -7.98
N GLU A 96 -1.45 17.62 -8.47
CA GLU A 96 -0.88 17.40 -9.81
C GLU A 96 -1.82 17.90 -10.90
N ALA A 97 -3.12 17.55 -10.80
CA ALA A 97 -4.13 18.02 -11.73
C ALA A 97 -4.27 19.55 -11.72
N ARG A 98 -4.20 20.18 -10.53
CA ARG A 98 -4.22 21.64 -10.39
C ARG A 98 -2.96 22.30 -10.94
N ALA A 99 -1.80 21.66 -10.76
CA ALA A 99 -0.52 22.13 -11.24
C ALA A 99 -0.32 21.92 -12.75
N GLY A 100 -1.16 21.08 -13.38
CA GLY A 100 -1.04 20.74 -14.81
C GLY A 100 0.17 19.84 -15.12
N VAL A 101 0.66 19.08 -14.14
CA VAL A 101 1.86 18.23 -14.25
C VAL A 101 1.54 16.74 -14.18
N ALA A 102 0.26 16.37 -14.12
CA ALA A 102 -0.16 14.97 -14.09
C ALA A 102 0.30 14.23 -15.35
N ALA A 103 0.99 13.11 -15.16
CA ALA A 103 1.35 12.23 -16.27
C ALA A 103 0.09 11.63 -16.93
N PRO A 104 0.09 11.40 -18.26
CA PRO A 104 -0.99 10.69 -18.91
C PRO A 104 -1.16 9.29 -18.30
N ILE A 105 -2.38 8.97 -17.83
CA ILE A 105 -2.71 7.65 -17.26
C ILE A 105 -2.81 6.55 -18.32
N TRP A 106 -2.70 6.92 -19.60
CA TRP A 106 -2.71 6.01 -20.73
C TRP A 106 -1.39 6.12 -21.49
N PRO A 107 -0.68 5.00 -21.76
CA PRO A 107 0.48 5.05 -22.63
C PRO A 107 0.04 5.52 -24.02
N ALA A 108 0.75 6.52 -24.57
CA ALA A 108 0.40 7.23 -25.80
C ALA A 108 0.35 6.39 -27.11
N GLN A 109 0.29 5.06 -27.02
CA GLN A 109 0.33 4.12 -28.14
C GLN A 109 -1.00 4.02 -28.92
N GLU A 110 -2.11 4.55 -28.42
CA GLU A 110 -3.41 4.47 -29.12
C GLU A 110 -3.77 5.72 -29.95
N ALA A 111 -3.01 6.81 -29.85
CA ALA A 111 -3.30 8.05 -30.60
C ALA A 111 -2.79 8.05 -32.06
N ALA A 112 -2.22 6.93 -32.54
CA ALA A 112 -1.60 6.80 -33.85
C ALA A 112 -2.19 5.67 -34.72
N ARG A 113 -3.39 5.17 -34.42
CA ARG A 113 -4.12 4.22 -35.28
C ARG A 113 -5.40 4.82 -35.83
#